data_AF-A0A2V2FSQ2-F1
#
_entry.id   AF-A0A2V2FSQ2-F1
#
_cell.length_a   1.000
_cell.length_b   1.000
_cell.length_c   1.000
_cell.angle_alpha   90.00
_cell.angle_beta   90.00
_cell.angle_gamma   90.00
#
_symmetry.space_group_name_H-M   'P 1'
#
loop_
_entity.id
_entity.type
_entity.pdbx_description
1 polymer ?
#
loop_
_entity_poly.entity_id
_entity_poly.type
_entity_poly.pdbx_seq_one_letter_code
_entity_poly.pdbx_strand_id
1 'polypeptide(L)'
;MYEGIDESALRDYILNKFTAEGDFDFLKEGELPAIVDAMRGFDEEYMRASGANEGEIYDDDDAYELIFTRLQAAYPQYKMYCMRLAEDYLDFVEEYLASVDAIDWE
;
A
#
# COMPACT_ATOMS: atom_id res chain seq x y z
N MET A 1 -0.26 -4.77 -10.14
CA MET A 1 1.11 -4.21 -10.22
C MET A 1 1.09 -3.22 -11.33
N TYR A 2 1.63 -2.03 -11.10
CA TYR A 2 1.45 -0.90 -11.98
C TYR A 2 2.29 -1.06 -13.23
N GLU A 3 1.68 -0.99 -14.42
CA GLU A 3 2.40 -1.18 -15.67
C GLU A 3 3.47 -0.10 -15.85
N GLY A 4 4.71 -0.51 -16.12
CA GLY A 4 5.84 0.40 -16.32
C GLY A 4 6.49 0.96 -15.05
N ILE A 5 6.02 0.54 -13.86
CA ILE A 5 6.57 1.00 -12.58
C ILE A 5 7.69 0.09 -12.09
N ASP A 6 8.76 0.71 -11.57
CA ASP A 6 9.79 -0.01 -10.81
C ASP A 6 9.25 -0.35 -9.42
N GLU A 7 8.85 -1.61 -9.28
CA GLU A 7 8.23 -2.17 -8.08
C GLU A 7 9.21 -2.29 -6.89
N SER A 8 10.52 -2.27 -7.14
CA SER A 8 11.50 -2.20 -6.06
C SER A 8 11.63 -0.77 -5.54
N ALA A 9 11.66 0.21 -6.46
CA ALA A 9 11.69 1.62 -6.10
C ALA A 9 10.42 2.08 -5.38
N LEU A 10 9.23 1.66 -5.82
CA LEU A 10 7.96 1.92 -5.13
C LEU A 10 7.97 1.37 -3.70
N ARG A 11 8.40 0.11 -3.54
CA ARG A 11 8.51 -0.53 -2.23
C ARG A 11 9.46 0.23 -1.30
N ASP A 12 10.63 0.59 -1.80
CA ASP A 12 11.64 1.31 -1.02
C ASP A 12 11.15 2.72 -0.66
N TYR A 13 10.41 3.39 -1.56
CA TYR A 13 9.78 4.68 -1.29
C TYR A 13 8.80 4.60 -0.12
N ILE A 14 7.84 3.66 -0.19
CA ILE A 14 6.83 3.44 0.86
C ILE A 14 7.50 3.13 2.20
N LEU A 15 8.51 2.24 2.21
CA LEU A 15 9.23 1.91 3.44
C LEU A 15 9.98 3.10 4.02
N ASN A 16 10.61 3.91 3.18
CA ASN A 16 11.30 5.12 3.62
C ASN A 16 10.33 6.14 4.21
N LYS A 17 9.12 6.29 3.64
CA LYS A 17 8.06 7.16 4.18
C LYS A 17 7.60 6.72 5.56
N PHE A 18 7.19 5.46 5.71
CA PHE A 18 6.81 4.91 7.02
C PHE A 18 7.94 5.03 8.06
N THR A 19 9.18 4.76 7.65
CA THR A 19 10.35 4.86 8.55
C THR A 19 10.63 6.31 8.94
N ALA A 20 10.43 7.27 8.04
CA ALA A 20 10.68 8.69 8.30
C ALA A 20 9.62 9.30 9.23
N GLU A 21 8.37 8.85 9.14
CA GLU A 21 7.29 9.28 10.02
C GLU A 21 7.43 8.70 11.44
N GLY A 22 7.91 7.45 11.56
CA GLY A 22 8.22 6.84 12.86
C GLY A 22 7.00 6.44 13.70
N ASP A 23 5.78 6.61 13.17
CA ASP A 23 4.53 6.27 13.86
C ASP A 23 4.43 4.78 14.24
N PHE A 24 5.22 3.93 13.57
CA PHE A 24 5.25 2.48 13.74
C PHE A 24 6.54 1.93 14.36
N ASP A 25 7.34 2.76 15.03
CA ASP A 25 8.59 2.35 15.71
C ASP A 25 8.40 1.30 16.82
N PHE A 26 7.16 1.06 17.25
CA PHE A 26 6.81 0.02 18.22
C PHE A 26 6.79 -1.40 17.61
N LEU A 27 6.76 -1.51 16.28
CA LEU A 27 6.80 -2.80 15.59
C LEU A 27 8.13 -3.50 15.83
N LYS A 28 8.12 -4.84 15.83
CA LYS A 28 9.36 -5.60 15.96
C LYS A 28 10.21 -5.45 14.70
N GLU A 29 11.51 -5.64 14.85
CA GLU A 29 12.45 -5.65 13.72
C GLU A 29 11.95 -6.55 12.59
N GLY A 30 11.87 -5.98 11.38
CA GLY A 30 11.39 -6.68 10.17
C GLY A 30 9.87 -6.74 9.99
N GLU A 31 9.06 -6.37 10.98
CA GLU A 31 7.60 -6.41 10.83
C GLU A 31 7.06 -5.32 9.89
N LEU A 32 7.59 -4.10 9.94
CA LEU A 32 7.17 -3.02 9.03
C LEU A 32 7.40 -3.40 7.56
N PRO A 33 8.60 -3.87 7.13
CA PRO A 33 8.80 -4.44 5.80
C PRO A 33 7.81 -5.53 5.42
N ALA A 34 7.55 -6.49 6.32
CA ALA A 34 6.62 -7.58 6.05
C ALA A 34 5.17 -7.10 5.89
N ILE A 35 4.76 -6.09 6.65
CA ILE A 35 3.43 -5.48 6.56
C ILE A 35 3.27 -4.72 5.24
N VAL A 36 4.27 -3.93 4.83
CA VAL A 36 4.26 -3.26 3.52
C VAL A 36 4.17 -4.27 2.39
N ASP A 37 4.96 -5.34 2.44
CA ASP A 37 4.90 -6.41 1.44
C ASP A 37 3.53 -7.11 1.40
N ALA A 38 2.87 -7.25 2.54
CA ALA A 38 1.51 -7.79 2.60
C ALA A 38 0.48 -6.84 1.97
N MET A 39 0.53 -5.54 2.28
CA MET A 39 -0.38 -4.53 1.70
C MET A 39 -0.23 -4.46 0.19
N ARG A 40 1.01 -4.46 -0.32
CA ARG A 40 1.28 -4.55 -1.78
C ARG A 40 0.69 -5.80 -2.42
N GLY A 41 0.76 -6.94 -1.74
CA GLY A 41 0.15 -8.17 -2.22
C GLY A 41 -1.38 -8.11 -2.29
N PHE A 42 -2.02 -7.47 -1.30
CA PHE A 42 -3.47 -7.28 -1.27
C PHE A 42 -3.94 -6.29 -2.35
N ASP A 43 -3.19 -5.22 -2.55
CA ASP A 43 -3.42 -4.25 -3.61
C ASP A 43 -3.29 -4.89 -5.00
N GLU A 44 -2.25 -5.70 -5.24
CA GLU A 44 -2.12 -6.45 -6.49
C GLU A 44 -3.28 -7.45 -6.71
N GLU A 45 -3.78 -8.07 -5.63
CA GLU A 45 -4.99 -8.93 -5.68
C GLU A 45 -6.20 -8.10 -6.12
N TYR A 46 -6.40 -6.92 -5.52
CA TYR A 46 -7.48 -6.00 -5.89
C TYR A 46 -7.39 -5.59 -7.36
N MET A 47 -6.25 -5.05 -7.81
CA MET A 47 -6.04 -4.60 -9.19
C MET A 47 -6.33 -5.70 -10.23
N ARG A 48 -6.04 -6.95 -9.88
CA ARG A 48 -6.31 -8.11 -10.73
C ARG A 48 -7.79 -8.47 -10.76
N ALA A 49 -8.46 -8.38 -9.62
CA ALA A 49 -9.88 -8.71 -9.49
C ALA A 49 -10.79 -7.62 -10.10
N SER A 50 -10.41 -6.35 -9.97
CA SER A 50 -11.15 -5.20 -10.51
C SER A 50 -10.95 -4.99 -12.02
N GLY A 51 -9.87 -5.56 -12.59
CA GLY A 51 -9.49 -5.32 -13.97
C GLY A 51 -8.63 -4.07 -14.17
N ALA A 52 -8.17 -3.42 -13.08
CA ALA A 52 -7.29 -2.26 -13.17
C ALA A 52 -5.98 -2.57 -13.91
N ASN A 53 -5.45 -3.80 -13.78
CA ASN A 53 -4.30 -4.24 -14.58
C ASN A 53 -4.59 -4.34 -16.09
N GLU A 54 -5.86 -4.31 -16.49
CA GLU A 54 -6.33 -4.38 -17.88
C GLU A 54 -6.83 -3.02 -18.40
N GLY A 55 -6.65 -1.95 -17.61
CA GLY A 55 -7.01 -0.57 -17.97
C GLY A 55 -8.38 -0.12 -17.48
N GLU A 56 -9.09 -0.92 -16.67
CA GLU A 56 -10.25 -0.43 -15.92
C GLU A 56 -9.82 0.57 -14.86
N ILE A 57 -10.76 1.39 -14.38
CA ILE A 57 -10.50 2.41 -13.35
C ILE A 57 -10.16 1.71 -12.03
N TYR A 58 -9.07 2.14 -11.40
CA TYR A 58 -8.74 1.78 -10.02
C TYR A 58 -9.60 2.61 -9.07
N ASP A 59 -10.38 1.95 -8.22
CA ASP A 59 -11.22 2.58 -7.19
C ASP A 59 -10.49 2.43 -5.84
N ASP A 60 -10.02 3.55 -5.31
CA ASP A 60 -9.22 3.68 -4.10
C ASP A 60 -10.01 3.35 -2.82
N ASP A 61 -11.30 3.72 -2.77
CA ASP A 61 -12.21 3.36 -1.68
C ASP A 61 -12.36 1.82 -1.57
N ASP A 62 -12.60 1.14 -2.70
CA ASP A 62 -12.74 -0.32 -2.73
C ASP A 62 -11.41 -1.04 -2.41
N ALA A 63 -10.29 -0.49 -2.91
CA ALA A 63 -8.96 -1.02 -2.62
C ALA A 63 -8.62 -0.88 -1.12
N TYR A 64 -8.91 0.28 -0.54
CA TYR A 64 -8.75 0.54 0.89
C TYR A 64 -9.50 -0.48 1.74
N GLU A 65 -10.79 -0.70 1.46
CA GLU A 65 -11.63 -1.63 2.23
C GLU A 65 -11.07 -3.06 2.17
N LEU A 66 -10.57 -3.50 1.00
CA LEU A 66 -9.93 -4.80 0.84
C LEU A 66 -8.63 -4.88 1.65
N ILE A 67 -7.72 -3.92 1.48
CA ILE A 67 -6.42 -3.89 2.15
C ILE A 67 -6.62 -3.86 3.67
N PHE A 68 -7.46 -2.96 4.17
CA PHE A 68 -7.79 -2.83 5.58
C PHE A 68 -8.33 -4.14 6.17
N THR A 69 -9.32 -4.75 5.51
CA THR A 69 -9.93 -6.01 5.97
C THR A 69 -8.91 -7.15 6.01
N ARG A 70 -8.11 -7.30 4.95
CA ARG A 70 -7.08 -8.35 4.85
C ARG A 70 -5.96 -8.13 5.87
N LEU A 71 -5.55 -6.89 6.06
CA LEU A 71 -4.50 -6.53 7.01
C LEU A 71 -4.92 -6.82 8.46
N GLN A 72 -6.17 -6.50 8.84
CA GLN A 72 -6.72 -6.87 10.15
C GLN A 72 -6.74 -8.38 10.39
N ALA A 73 -7.02 -9.16 9.35
CA ALA A 73 -7.02 -10.62 9.44
C ALA A 73 -5.60 -11.21 9.55
N ALA A 74 -4.63 -10.64 8.83
CA ALA A 74 -3.24 -11.09 8.82
C ALA A 74 -2.46 -10.65 10.08
N TYR A 75 -2.77 -9.47 10.63
CA TYR A 75 -2.07 -8.86 11.77
C TYR A 75 -3.04 -8.46 12.89
N PRO A 76 -3.79 -9.41 13.49
CA PRO A 76 -4.80 -9.09 14.49
C PRO A 76 -4.23 -8.41 15.74
N GLN A 77 -2.94 -8.61 16.05
CA GLN A 77 -2.24 -7.94 17.14
C GLN A 77 -2.07 -6.42 16.92
N TYR A 78 -2.12 -5.96 15.66
CA TYR A 78 -1.98 -4.56 15.27
C TYR A 78 -3.29 -3.97 14.76
N LYS A 79 -4.43 -4.63 15.04
CA LYS A 79 -5.76 -4.26 14.52
C LYS A 79 -6.11 -2.78 14.68
N MET A 80 -5.73 -2.16 15.79
CA MET A 80 -6.01 -0.74 16.06
C MET A 80 -5.22 0.23 15.14
N TYR A 81 -4.14 -0.25 14.52
CA TYR A 81 -3.26 0.51 13.64
C TYR A 81 -3.52 0.22 12.15
N CYS A 82 -4.27 -0.84 11.82
CA CYS A 82 -4.51 -1.27 10.44
C CYS A 82 -5.20 -0.21 9.57
N MET A 83 -6.07 0.62 10.15
CA MET A 83 -6.71 1.73 9.42
C MET A 83 -5.65 2.71 8.92
N ARG A 84 -4.82 3.20 9.84
CA ARG A 84 -3.75 4.15 9.54
C ARG A 84 -2.71 3.56 8.59
N LEU A 85 -2.31 2.29 8.79
CA LEU A 85 -1.40 1.58 7.89
C LEU A 85 -1.93 1.50 6.46
N ALA A 86 -3.23 1.23 6.28
CA ALA A 86 -3.84 1.12 4.96
C ALA A 86 -4.00 2.48 4.28
N GLU A 87 -4.43 3.52 5.01
CA GLU A 87 -4.50 4.90 4.51
C GLU A 87 -3.12 5.40 4.07
N ASP A 88 -2.14 5.35 4.97
CA ASP A 88 -0.77 5.83 4.69
C ASP A 88 -0.14 5.04 3.52
N TYR A 89 -0.43 3.75 3.40
CA TYR A 89 0.04 2.94 2.28
C TYR A 89 -0.49 3.47 0.94
N LEU A 90 -1.80 3.71 0.82
CA LEU A 90 -2.40 4.19 -0.42
C LEU A 90 -1.91 5.60 -0.75
N ASP A 91 -1.85 6.50 0.23
CA ASP A 91 -1.30 7.84 0.08
C ASP A 91 0.14 7.78 -0.47
N PHE A 92 0.99 6.91 0.08
CA PHE A 92 2.39 6.80 -0.39
C PHE A 92 2.53 6.16 -1.76
N VAL A 93 1.63 5.24 -2.13
CA VAL A 93 1.58 4.68 -3.47
C VAL A 93 1.22 5.77 -4.47
N GLU A 94 0.15 6.53 -4.21
CA GLU A 94 -0.27 7.64 -5.08
C GLU A 94 0.80 8.73 -5.20
N GLU A 95 1.39 9.15 -4.07
CA GLU A 95 2.51 10.09 -4.06
C GLU A 95 3.65 9.61 -4.96
N TYR A 96 4.03 8.33 -4.86
CA TYR A 96 5.11 7.78 -5.68
C TYR A 96 4.73 7.78 -7.16
N LEU A 97 3.52 7.30 -7.50
CA LEU A 97 3.03 7.23 -8.88
C LEU A 97 2.98 8.63 -9.51
N ALA A 98 2.51 9.64 -8.77
CA ALA A 98 2.54 11.02 -9.21
C ALA A 98 3.99 11.53 -9.39
N SER A 99 4.91 11.15 -8.49
CA SER A 99 6.31 11.59 -8.57
C SER A 99 7.08 11.05 -9.79
N VAL A 100 6.60 9.96 -10.40
CA VAL A 100 7.16 9.35 -11.62
C VAL A 100 6.29 9.60 -12.86
N ASP A 101 5.38 10.58 -12.80
CA ASP A 101 4.47 10.96 -13.87
C ASP A 101 3.60 9.79 -14.40
N ALA A 102 3.28 8.81 -13.53
CA ALA A 102 2.44 7.66 -13.89
C ALA A 102 0.94 7.93 -13.75
N ILE A 103 0.58 8.87 -12.88
CA ILE A 103 -0.78 9.38 -12.69
C ILE A 103 -0.74 10.91 -12.59
N ASP A 104 -1.83 11.57 -12.97
CA ASP A 104 -2.04 12.99 -12.67
C ASP A 104 -2.73 13.09 -11.30
N TRP A 105 -2.15 13.87 -10.39
CA TRP A 105 -2.75 14.19 -9.10
C TRP A 105 -3.81 15.30 -9.30
N GLU A 106 -5.04 15.12 -8.80
CA GLU A 106 -6.09 16.17 -8.85
C GLU A 106 -5.78 17.37 -7.94
#